data_AF-A0A3C0GIK1-F1
#
_entry.id   AF-A0A3C0GIK1-F1
#
_cell.length_a   1.000
_cell.length_b   1.000
_cell.length_c   1.000
_cell.angle_alpha   90.00
_cell.angle_beta   90.00
_cell.angle_gamma   90.00
#
_symmetry.space_group_name_H-M   'P 1'
#
loop_
_entity.id
_entity.type
_entity.pdbx_description
1 polymer ?
#
loop_
_entity_poly.entity_id
_entity_poly.type
_entity_poly.pdbx_seq_one_letter_code
_entity_poly.pdbx_strand_id
1 'polypeptide(L)' 'MKCFELNKSQDSSCKISECKYWIECKEENNCTIIAASSGPKTLQEIGDIFGVTRMRICQIEKKILGKISGMISV' A
#
# COMPACT_ATOMS: atom_id res chain seq x y z
N MET A 1 16.20 9.47 -9.58
CA MET A 1 15.71 8.09 -9.35
C MET A 1 15.22 8.00 -7.92
N LYS A 2 13.97 7.56 -7.71
CA LYS A 2 13.36 7.43 -6.38
C LYS A 2 13.68 6.05 -5.77
N CYS A 3 13.63 5.93 -4.45
CA CYS A 3 13.95 4.69 -3.73
C CYS A 3 13.15 3.47 -4.23
N PHE A 4 11.82 3.60 -4.38
CA PHE A 4 10.97 2.52 -4.85
C PHE A 4 11.20 2.14 -6.32
N GLU A 5 11.69 3.06 -7.16
CA GLU A 5 12.06 2.75 -8.55
C GLU A 5 13.33 1.89 -8.60
N LEU A 6 14.32 2.21 -7.75
CA LEU A 6 15.55 1.45 -7.62
C LEU A 6 15.28 0.04 -7.09
N ASN A 7 14.49 -0.07 -6.03
CA ASN A 7 14.12 -1.37 -5.45
C ASN A 7 13.35 -2.23 -6.47
N LYS A 8 12.47 -1.63 -7.27
CA LYS A 8 11.74 -2.33 -8.33
C LYS A 8 12.66 -2.76 -9.48
N SER A 9 13.62 -1.94 -9.91
CA SER A 9 14.51 -2.28 -11.03
C SER A 9 15.56 -3.33 -10.67
N GLN A 10 15.98 -3.38 -9.41
CA GLN A 10 16.96 -4.35 -8.90
C GLN A 10 16.33 -5.59 -8.29
N ASP A 11 14.99 -5.69 -8.31
CA ASP A 11 14.21 -6.73 -7.63
C ASP A 11 14.68 -6.93 -6.18
N SER A 12 14.88 -5.81 -5.48
CA SER A 12 15.48 -5.79 -4.15
C SER A 12 14.50 -5.28 -3.11
N SER A 13 14.30 -6.07 -2.06
CA SER A 13 13.41 -5.69 -0.96
C SER A 13 13.99 -4.57 -0.11
N CYS A 14 13.13 -3.63 0.31
CA CYS A 14 13.52 -2.56 1.23
C CYS A 14 13.97 -3.14 2.58
N LYS A 15 15.18 -2.76 3.00
CA LYS A 15 15.81 -3.21 4.26
C LYS A 15 15.55 -2.26 5.44
N ILE A 16 14.97 -1.09 5.18
CA ILE A 16 14.73 -0.06 6.19
C ILE A 16 13.30 -0.23 6.72
N SER A 17 13.15 -1.00 7.81
CA SER A 17 11.85 -1.27 8.43
C SER A 17 11.16 -0.03 9.01
N GLU A 18 11.92 1.01 9.34
CA GLU A 18 11.41 2.30 9.82
C GLU A 18 10.84 3.18 8.70
N CYS A 19 11.00 2.78 7.43
CA CYS A 19 10.47 3.55 6.31
C CYS A 19 8.94 3.62 6.38
N LYS A 20 8.39 4.83 6.18
CA LYS A 20 6.93 5.08 6.19
C LYS A 20 6.13 4.17 5.23
N TYR A 21 6.75 3.72 4.14
CA TYR A 21 6.13 2.87 3.13
C TYR A 21 6.56 1.41 3.26
N TRP A 22 7.24 1.05 4.34
CA TRP A 22 7.68 -0.32 4.57
C TRP A 22 6.48 -1.19 4.95
N ILE A 23 6.39 -2.35 4.31
CA ILE A 23 5.42 -3.40 4.60
C ILE A 23 6.14 -4.73 4.63
N GLU A 24 5.62 -5.68 5.40
CA GLU A 24 6.16 -7.03 5.45
C GLU A 24 5.58 -7.87 4.29
N CYS A 25 6.02 -7.54 3.07
CA CYS A 25 5.60 -8.24 1.85
C CYS A 25 6.76 -8.27 0.86
N LYS A 26 7.46 -9.41 0.82
CA LYS A 26 8.69 -9.58 0.03
C LYS A 26 8.41 -9.56 -1.47
N GLU A 27 7.26 -10.10 -1.86
CA GLU A 27 6.75 -10.14 -3.24
C GLU A 27 6.61 -8.73 -3.83
N GLU A 28 6.41 -7.73 -2.97
CA GLU A 28 6.26 -6.32 -3.34
C GLU A 28 7.46 -5.47 -2.85
N ASN A 29 8.63 -6.10 -2.71
CA ASN A 29 9.88 -5.47 -2.30
C ASN A 29 9.79 -4.69 -0.98
N ASN A 30 8.96 -5.18 -0.06
CA ASN A 30 8.65 -4.55 1.24
C ASN A 30 8.21 -3.07 1.10
N CYS A 31 7.52 -2.71 0.01
CA CYS A 31 7.17 -1.33 -0.27
C CYS A 31 5.71 -1.16 -0.71
N THR A 32 4.95 -0.35 0.03
CA THR A 32 3.55 -0.03 -0.30
C THR A 32 3.40 0.63 -1.67
N ILE A 33 4.37 1.45 -2.10
CA ILE A 33 4.30 2.15 -3.41
C ILE A 33 4.44 1.14 -4.55
N ILE A 34 5.32 0.14 -4.39
CA ILE A 34 5.50 -0.94 -5.37
C ILE A 34 4.23 -1.80 -5.40
N ALA A 35 3.73 -2.20 -4.22
CA ALA A 35 2.48 -2.95 -4.09
C ALA A 35 1.28 -2.24 -4.74
N ALA A 36 1.15 -0.93 -4.56
CA ALA A 36 0.07 -0.16 -5.20
C ALA A 36 0.23 -0.05 -6.73
N SER A 37 1.46 -0.19 -7.23
CA SER A 37 1.76 -0.11 -8.67
C SER A 37 1.67 -1.46 -9.39
N SER A 38 1.58 -2.59 -8.67
CA SER A 38 1.53 -3.93 -9.27
C SER A 38 0.13 -4.30 -9.79
N GLY A 39 -0.90 -3.57 -9.37
CA GLY A 39 -2.26 -3.71 -9.88
C GLY A 39 -3.31 -3.49 -8.79
N PRO A 40 -4.60 -3.51 -9.16
CA PRO A 40 -5.68 -3.47 -8.17
C PRO A 40 -5.59 -4.71 -7.27
N LYS A 41 -5.81 -4.51 -5.97
CA LYS A 41 -5.87 -5.56 -4.97
C LYS A 41 -7.24 -5.56 -4.29
N THR A 42 -7.70 -6.74 -3.92
CA THR A 42 -8.92 -6.88 -3.12
C THR A 42 -8.70 -6.39 -1.69
N LEU A 43 -9.78 -6.03 -1.01
CA LEU A 43 -9.73 -5.62 0.40
C LEU A 43 -9.18 -6.72 1.32
N GLN A 44 -9.31 -7.99 0.92
CA GLN A 44 -8.75 -9.13 1.66
C GLN A 44 -7.23 -9.16 1.51
N GLU A 45 -6.71 -9.12 0.28
CA GLU A 45 -5.26 -9.12 0.01
C GLU A 45 -4.56 -7.95 0.70
N ILE A 46 -5.17 -6.76 0.68
CA ILE A 46 -4.63 -5.60 1.40
C ILE A 46 -4.64 -5.86 2.91
N GLY A 47 -5.70 -6.46 3.45
CA GLY A 47 -5.76 -6.84 4.86
C GLY A 47 -4.63 -7.79 5.25
N ASP A 48 -4.39 -8.81 4.42
CA ASP A 48 -3.35 -9.81 4.63
C ASP A 48 -1.94 -9.18 4.60
N ILE A 49 -1.67 -8.27 3.66
CA ILE A 49 -0.39 -7.52 3.58
C ILE A 49 -0.13 -6.67 4.83
N PHE A 50 -1.16 -6.02 5.36
CA PHE A 50 -1.03 -5.10 6.49
C PHE A 50 -1.29 -5.76 7.85
N GLY A 51 -1.56 -7.07 7.89
CA GLY A 51 -1.87 -7.80 9.13
C GLY A 51 -3.16 -7.34 9.82
N VAL A 52 -4.16 -6.89 9.04
CA VAL A 52 -5.45 -6.41 9.55
C VAL A 52 -6.62 -7.10 8.87
N THR A 53 -7.79 -7.07 9.51
CA THR A 53 -8.97 -7.70 8.94
C THR A 53 -9.47 -6.96 7.68
N ARG A 54 -10.05 -7.70 6.73
CA ARG A 54 -10.76 -7.12 5.57
C ARG A 54 -11.73 -6.00 5.95
N MET A 55 -12.45 -6.17 7.06
CA MET A 55 -13.40 -5.17 7.54
C MET A 55 -12.71 -3.88 7.97
N ARG A 56 -11.49 -3.96 8.52
CA ARG A 56 -10.70 -2.77 8.84
C ARG A 56 -10.32 -1.99 7.58
N ILE A 57 -9.92 -2.67 6.51
CA ILE A 57 -9.64 -2.02 5.21
C ILE A 57 -10.91 -1.37 4.65
N CYS A 58 -12.05 -2.08 4.66
CA CYS A 58 -13.33 -1.53 4.22
C CYS A 58 -13.73 -0.25 4.99
N GLN A 59 -13.52 -0.21 6.30
CA GLN A 59 -13.76 1.00 7.11
C GLN A 59 -12.85 2.17 6.70
N ILE A 60 -11.58 1.90 6.44
CA ILE A 60 -10.59 2.91 6.01
C ILE A 60 -10.99 3.47 4.65
N GLU A 61 -11.28 2.59 3.68
CA GLU A 61 -11.73 2.97 2.34
C GLU A 61 -12.97 3.88 2.40
N LYS A 62 -14.04 3.46 3.09
CA LYS A 62 -15.25 4.28 3.26
C LYS A 62 -14.96 5.67 3.84
N LYS A 63 -14.09 5.76 4.86
CA LYS A 63 -13.70 7.04 5.47
C LYS A 63 -12.93 7.93 4.49
N ILE A 64 -12.05 7.35 3.68
CA ILE A 64 -11.27 8.10 2.69
C ILE A 64 -12.17 8.58 1.55
N LEU A 65 -13.04 7.72 1.02
CA LEU A 65 -14.01 8.08 -0.01
C LEU A 65 -14.92 9.22 0.45
N GLY A 66 -15.40 9.20 1.69
CA GLY A 66 -16.18 10.30 2.27
C GLY A 66 -15.40 11.62 2.39
N LYS A 67 -14.10 11.57 2.69
CA LYS A 67 -13.23 12.76 2.70
C LYS A 67 -13.02 13.31 1.29
N ILE A 68 -12.78 12.43 0.32
CA ILE A 68 -12.55 12.81 -1.08
C ILE A 68 -13.83 13.42 -1.67
N SER A 69 -15.01 12.81 -1.46
CA SER A 69 -16.28 13.35 -1.95
C SER A 69 -16.61 14.71 -1.34
N GLY A 70 -16.30 14.91 -0.05
CA GLY A 70 -16.43 16.21 0.60
C GLY A 70 -15.48 17.29 0.05
N MET A 71 -14.32 16.89 -0.49
CA MET A 71 -13.35 17.80 -1.11
C MET A 71 -13.69 18.12 -2.58
N ILE A 72 -14.36 17.21 -3.29
CA ILE A 72 -14.71 17.34 -4.72
C ILE A 72 -16.08 17.99 -4.93
N SER A 73 -16.80 18.34 -3.86
CA SER A 73 -18.04 19.11 -3.95
C SER A 73 -17.74 20.57 -4.37
N VAL A 74 -17.59 20.79 -5.68
CA VAL A 74 -17.50 22.07 -6.39
C VAL A 74 -18.68 22.17 -7.34
#